data_AF-A0A945W043-F1
#
_entry.id   AF-A0A945W043-F1
#
_cell.length_a   1.000
_cell.length_b   1.000
_cell.length_c   1.000
_cell.angle_alpha   90.00
_cell.angle_beta   90.00
_cell.angle_gamma   90.00
#
_symmetry.space_group_name_H-M   'P 1'
#
loop_
_entity.id
_entity.type
_entity.pdbx_description
1 polymer ?
#
loop_
_entity_poly.entity_id
_entity_poly.type
_entity_poly.pdbx_seq_one_letter_code
_entity_poly.pdbx_strand_id
1 'polypeptide(L)'
;MAIERNGTPTGTMVERHKLVCATGDTNHNKYWTVDLYDSGDVHIDFGRIGVTSSKGVHRGVGKSFMEKKLKEKKKGKTNKKTGDREPYTEIDAIDSDMGANVSANSTKNLGKANIKSIAKDQIKHTSPETAKLIEFLADVNRHTISDATGGKMTWNVSKGLFQTPLGIVAPSSVSEARTLLIDIADEVAKRSWTKRQFKQNVERFMTIIPQNVGMRWTFESVFPDLQSVQKQNAILDALDASYVSATATPVKGKAKTAKAPKVFETKLKLIENPRVTKRIKDKFRATANRNHYDANRMKLVQAWSVDIEMMTKNFVAVGKKLNNVNEYWHGTNATNVLSILKVGLVIPPASSPHCTGRMWGDGLYFAPSSTK
;
A
#
# COMPACT_ATOMS: atom_id res chain seq x y z
N MET A 1 -4.51 19.66 -34.56
CA MET A 1 -4.35 20.65 -33.48
C MET A 1 -3.03 20.42 -32.76
N ALA A 2 -2.25 21.48 -32.56
CA ALA A 2 -0.99 21.42 -31.83
C ALA A 2 -1.24 21.13 -30.33
N ILE A 3 -0.31 20.43 -29.68
CA ILE A 3 -0.34 20.22 -28.24
C ILE A 3 0.25 21.44 -27.54
N GLU A 4 -0.46 21.98 -26.56
CA GLU A 4 0.06 23.02 -25.67
C GLU A 4 0.87 22.33 -24.56
N ARG A 5 2.19 22.30 -24.72
CA ARG A 5 3.08 21.67 -23.72
C ARG A 5 3.00 22.41 -22.41
N ASN A 6 2.83 21.68 -21.31
CA ASN A 6 2.65 22.22 -19.96
C ASN A 6 1.46 23.20 -19.81
N GLY A 7 0.52 23.20 -20.77
CA GLY A 7 -0.71 23.98 -20.66
C GLY A 7 -1.59 23.47 -19.53
N THR A 8 -2.50 24.33 -19.06
CA THR A 8 -3.51 23.98 -18.05
C THR A 8 -4.88 23.88 -18.72
N PRO A 9 -5.59 22.74 -18.62
CA PRO A 9 -6.91 22.57 -19.22
C PRO A 9 -7.92 23.51 -18.56
N THR A 10 -8.94 23.93 -19.31
CA THR A 10 -10.04 24.74 -18.77
C THR A 10 -11.23 23.87 -18.37
N GLY A 11 -11.96 24.30 -17.34
CA GLY A 11 -13.21 23.65 -16.93
C GLY A 11 -13.02 22.51 -15.93
N THR A 12 -14.05 21.67 -15.79
CA THR A 12 -14.06 20.54 -14.85
C THR A 12 -13.72 19.25 -15.58
N MET A 13 -12.87 18.41 -14.98
CA MET A 13 -12.58 17.09 -15.52
C MET A 13 -13.83 16.20 -15.45
N VAL A 14 -14.24 15.65 -16.59
CA VAL A 14 -15.44 14.81 -16.75
C VAL A 14 -15.12 13.34 -17.00
N GLU A 15 -13.95 13.04 -17.55
CA GLU A 15 -13.54 11.65 -17.83
C GLU A 15 -12.03 11.50 -17.64
N ARG A 16 -11.57 10.34 -17.17
CA ARG A 16 -10.16 10.05 -16.95
C ARG A 16 -9.88 8.59 -17.19
N HIS A 17 -8.79 8.33 -17.91
CA HIS A 17 -8.28 6.99 -18.16
C HIS A 17 -6.80 6.92 -17.88
N LYS A 18 -6.36 5.80 -17.31
CA LYS A 18 -4.98 5.61 -16.90
C LYS A 18 -4.51 4.24 -17.32
N LEU A 19 -3.34 4.22 -17.95
CA LEU A 19 -2.76 3.02 -18.52
C LEU A 19 -1.30 2.87 -18.09
N VAL A 20 -0.88 1.62 -17.93
CA VAL A 20 0.51 1.25 -17.61
C VAL A 20 1.06 0.29 -18.63
N CYS A 21 2.36 0.36 -18.81
CA CYS A 21 3.13 -0.62 -19.56
C CYS A 21 4.38 -0.98 -18.74
N ALA A 22 4.43 -2.23 -18.28
CA ALA A 22 5.59 -2.81 -17.63
C ALA A 22 6.06 -4.01 -18.46
N THR A 23 7.27 -3.93 -19.02
CA THR A 23 7.87 -5.02 -19.80
C THR A 23 9.38 -5.02 -19.54
N GLY A 24 9.88 -6.05 -18.86
CA GLY A 24 11.24 -6.08 -18.33
C GLY A 24 12.28 -6.20 -19.42
N ASP A 25 12.07 -7.11 -20.38
CA ASP A 25 13.01 -7.39 -21.47
C ASP A 25 13.25 -6.17 -22.38
N THR A 26 12.27 -5.26 -22.45
CA THR A 26 12.35 -4.04 -23.27
C THR A 26 12.50 -2.77 -22.42
N ASN A 27 12.73 -2.94 -21.12
CA ASN A 27 12.94 -1.86 -20.16
C ASN A 27 11.78 -0.83 -20.14
N HIS A 28 10.55 -1.29 -20.32
CA HIS A 28 9.35 -0.48 -20.20
C HIS A 28 8.84 -0.48 -18.77
N ASN A 29 8.63 0.70 -18.21
CA ASN A 29 7.93 0.95 -16.95
C ASN A 29 7.30 2.33 -17.03
N LYS A 30 6.27 2.43 -17.86
CA LYS A 30 5.69 3.69 -18.34
C LYS A 30 4.25 3.82 -17.87
N TYR A 31 3.83 5.06 -17.66
CA TYR A 31 2.43 5.41 -17.43
C TYR A 31 1.94 6.35 -18.53
N TRP A 32 0.64 6.32 -18.78
CA TRP A 32 -0.04 7.25 -19.67
C TRP A 32 -1.42 7.55 -19.12
N THR A 33 -1.72 8.82 -18.91
CA THR A 33 -3.00 9.31 -18.41
C THR A 33 -3.62 10.27 -19.42
N VAL A 34 -4.94 10.21 -19.53
CA VAL A 34 -5.71 11.13 -20.35
C VAL A 34 -6.95 11.56 -19.58
N ASP A 35 -7.16 12.86 -19.56
CA ASP A 35 -8.25 13.54 -18.86
C ASP A 35 -9.06 14.34 -19.88
N LEU A 36 -10.37 14.15 -19.92
CA LEU A 36 -11.33 14.96 -20.68
C LEU A 36 -11.96 15.99 -19.75
N TYR A 37 -12.12 17.21 -20.24
CA TYR A 37 -12.79 18.30 -19.55
C TYR A 37 -14.10 18.68 -20.24
N ASP A 38 -15.04 19.25 -19.48
CA ASP A 38 -16.32 19.75 -19.99
C ASP A 38 -16.18 20.80 -21.10
N SER A 39 -15.06 21.54 -21.11
CA SER A 39 -14.65 22.45 -22.17
C SER A 39 -14.32 21.78 -23.51
N GLY A 40 -14.21 20.44 -23.52
CA GLY A 40 -13.70 19.67 -24.65
C GLY A 40 -12.18 19.59 -24.71
N ASP A 41 -11.47 20.17 -23.73
CA ASP A 41 -10.02 20.00 -23.60
C ASP A 41 -9.65 18.57 -23.21
N VAL A 42 -8.56 18.06 -23.80
CA VAL A 42 -7.98 16.77 -23.46
C VAL A 42 -6.56 16.98 -22.96
N HIS A 43 -6.33 16.70 -21.68
CA HIS A 43 -5.03 16.77 -21.04
C HIS A 43 -4.39 15.39 -20.99
N ILE A 44 -3.14 15.28 -21.42
CA ILE A 44 -2.39 14.02 -21.45
C ILE A 44 -1.11 14.21 -20.64
N ASP A 45 -0.89 13.36 -19.64
CA ASP A 45 0.39 13.22 -18.92
C ASP A 45 0.92 11.80 -19.07
N PHE A 46 2.20 11.68 -19.45
CA PHE A 46 2.85 10.41 -19.67
C PHE A 46 4.33 10.47 -19.36
N GLY A 47 4.91 9.32 -19.07
CA GLY A 47 6.33 9.23 -18.79
C GLY A 47 6.71 7.91 -18.16
N ARG A 48 7.92 7.88 -17.60
CA ARG A 48 8.45 6.75 -16.86
C ARG A 48 8.09 6.91 -15.39
N ILE A 49 7.54 5.86 -14.78
CA ILE A 49 7.02 5.92 -13.41
C ILE A 49 8.14 6.33 -12.45
N GLY A 50 7.91 7.42 -11.70
CA GLY A 50 8.85 7.97 -10.72
C GLY A 50 10.10 8.66 -11.28
N VAL A 51 10.25 8.77 -12.61
CA VAL A 51 11.48 9.33 -13.24
C VAL A 51 11.18 10.50 -14.17
N THR A 52 10.24 10.35 -15.10
CA THR A 52 9.93 11.40 -16.09
C THR A 52 8.44 11.66 -16.16
N SER A 53 8.08 12.91 -16.48
CA SER A 53 6.71 13.32 -16.79
C SER A 53 6.76 14.30 -17.94
N SER A 54 5.87 14.12 -18.91
CA SER A 54 5.65 15.02 -20.03
C SER A 54 4.15 15.19 -20.18
N LYS A 55 3.70 16.43 -20.10
CA LYS A 55 2.28 16.77 -20.07
C LYS A 55 1.93 17.86 -21.07
N GLY A 56 0.70 17.83 -21.56
CA GLY A 56 0.19 18.86 -22.44
C GLY A 56 -1.32 18.76 -22.68
N VAL A 57 -1.88 19.84 -23.17
CA VAL A 57 -3.31 20.00 -23.41
C VAL A 57 -3.58 20.08 -24.91
N HIS A 58 -4.59 19.35 -25.35
CA HIS A 58 -5.21 19.51 -26.65
C HIS A 58 -6.53 20.26 -26.46
N ARG A 59 -6.59 21.50 -26.94
CA ARG A 59 -7.76 22.37 -26.74
C ARG A 59 -8.93 21.95 -27.62
N GLY A 60 -10.12 21.79 -27.05
CA GLY A 60 -11.38 21.58 -27.79
C GLY A 60 -11.42 20.38 -28.75
N VAL A 61 -10.58 19.36 -28.57
CA VAL A 61 -10.57 18.15 -29.43
C VAL A 61 -11.66 17.14 -29.08
N GLY A 62 -12.17 17.21 -27.84
CA GLY A 62 -13.29 16.40 -27.36
C GLY A 62 -13.02 14.91 -27.19
N LYS A 63 -14.09 14.17 -26.89
CA LYS A 63 -14.08 12.75 -26.53
C LYS A 63 -13.60 11.83 -27.65
N SER A 64 -13.95 12.10 -28.90
CA SER A 64 -13.56 11.27 -30.04
C SER A 64 -12.03 11.18 -30.21
N PHE A 65 -11.32 12.28 -29.93
CA PHE A 65 -9.86 12.30 -29.92
C PHE A 65 -9.29 11.44 -28.79
N MET A 66 -9.86 11.55 -27.60
CA MET A 66 -9.46 10.74 -26.44
C MET A 66 -9.65 9.24 -26.70
N GLU A 67 -10.82 8.82 -27.19
CA GLU A 67 -11.09 7.42 -27.52
C GLU A 67 -10.13 6.87 -28.60
N LYS A 68 -9.83 7.68 -29.61
CA LYS A 68 -8.83 7.34 -30.63
C LYS A 68 -7.46 7.11 -29.98
N LYS A 69 -7.03 7.99 -29.08
CA LYS A 69 -5.73 7.86 -28.38
C LYS A 69 -5.70 6.66 -27.46
N LEU A 70 -6.79 6.36 -26.76
CA LEU A 70 -6.94 5.16 -25.94
C LEU A 70 -6.78 3.90 -26.78
N LYS A 71 -7.47 3.82 -27.92
CA LYS A 71 -7.37 2.68 -28.85
C LYS A 71 -5.95 2.52 -29.40
N GLU A 72 -5.29 3.62 -29.78
CA GLU A 72 -3.88 3.62 -30.23
C GLU A 72 -2.93 3.09 -29.15
N LYS A 73 -3.15 3.48 -27.88
CA LYS A 73 -2.32 3.04 -26.75
C LYS A 73 -2.54 1.57 -26.40
N LYS A 74 -3.80 1.13 -26.30
CA LYS A 74 -4.15 -0.27 -26.02
C LYS A 74 -3.70 -1.23 -27.13
N LYS A 75 -3.73 -0.80 -28.39
CA LYS A 75 -3.19 -1.59 -29.52
C LYS A 75 -1.69 -1.86 -29.38
N GLY A 76 -0.99 -0.99 -28.65
CA GLY A 76 0.46 -1.05 -28.45
C GLY A 76 1.23 -0.60 -29.68
N LYS A 77 2.31 0.16 -29.46
CA LYS A 77 3.25 0.47 -30.53
C LYS A 77 4.20 -0.72 -30.67
N THR A 78 4.35 -1.21 -31.90
CA THR A 78 5.41 -2.15 -32.24
C THR A 78 6.65 -1.37 -32.67
N ASN A 79 7.78 -1.63 -32.02
CA ASN A 79 9.06 -1.14 -32.47
C ASN A 79 9.39 -1.82 -33.81
N LYS A 80 9.48 -1.03 -34.88
CA LYS A 80 9.72 -1.56 -36.23
C LYS A 80 11.08 -2.25 -36.39
N LYS A 81 12.07 -1.94 -35.52
CA LYS A 81 13.42 -2.51 -35.59
C LYS A 81 13.56 -3.80 -34.81
N THR A 82 12.93 -3.88 -33.64
CA THR A 82 13.09 -5.04 -32.73
C THR A 82 11.87 -5.96 -32.73
N GLY A 83 10.73 -5.52 -33.26
CA GLY A 83 9.46 -6.25 -33.21
C GLY A 83 8.74 -6.15 -31.85
N ASP A 84 9.37 -5.52 -30.85
CA ASP A 84 8.84 -5.41 -29.49
C ASP A 84 7.54 -4.63 -29.44
N ARG A 85 6.60 -5.10 -28.60
CA ARG A 85 5.36 -4.39 -28.33
C ARG A 85 5.41 -3.63 -27.01
N GLU A 86 4.79 -2.46 -26.99
CA GLU A 86 4.48 -1.69 -25.78
C GLU A 86 2.98 -1.80 -25.47
N PRO A 87 2.48 -2.93 -24.94
CA PRO A 87 1.06 -3.07 -24.62
C PRO A 87 0.73 -2.26 -23.38
N TYR A 88 -0.02 -1.18 -23.56
CA TYR A 88 -0.60 -0.46 -22.43
C TYR A 88 -1.86 -1.18 -21.97
N THR A 89 -1.88 -1.59 -20.72
CA THR A 89 -3.05 -2.14 -20.05
C THR A 89 -3.76 -1.02 -19.30
N GLU A 90 -5.07 -0.97 -19.50
CA GLU A 90 -5.94 -0.20 -18.63
C GLU A 90 -6.11 -0.97 -17.33
N ILE A 91 -6.08 -0.26 -16.22
CA ILE A 91 -6.23 -0.86 -14.90
C ILE A 91 -7.64 -0.56 -14.43
N ASP A 92 -8.30 -1.57 -13.88
CA ASP A 92 -9.55 -1.44 -13.13
C ASP A 92 -9.27 -0.71 -11.81
N ALA A 93 -8.94 0.57 -11.92
CA ALA A 93 -8.86 1.44 -10.77
C ALA A 93 -10.26 1.93 -10.43
N ILE A 94 -10.60 1.94 -9.14
CA ILE A 94 -11.83 2.55 -8.66
C ILE A 94 -11.63 4.07 -8.77
N ASP A 95 -11.86 4.61 -9.97
CA ASP A 95 -11.63 6.03 -10.22
C ASP A 95 -12.67 6.84 -9.45
N SER A 96 -12.17 7.72 -8.59
CA SER A 96 -12.98 8.53 -7.67
C SER A 96 -12.87 10.01 -7.97
N ASP A 97 -12.00 10.39 -8.92
CA ASP A 97 -11.83 11.79 -9.30
C ASP A 97 -12.93 12.27 -10.26
N MET A 98 -13.88 11.40 -10.62
CA MET A 98 -15.09 11.80 -11.33
C MET A 98 -16.01 12.59 -10.40
N GLY A 99 -15.97 13.91 -10.53
CA GLY A 99 -17.15 14.72 -10.26
C GLY A 99 -18.29 14.23 -11.14
N ALA A 100 -19.34 13.72 -10.49
CA ALA A 100 -20.63 13.29 -11.04
C ALA A 100 -20.74 11.84 -11.59
N ASN A 101 -21.72 11.13 -11.01
CA ASN A 101 -22.45 9.97 -11.51
C ASN A 101 -21.79 8.58 -11.49
N VAL A 102 -21.40 8.13 -10.29
CA VAL A 102 -21.54 6.70 -9.92
C VAL A 102 -22.52 6.60 -8.75
N SER A 103 -23.63 5.88 -8.99
CA SER A 103 -24.75 5.54 -8.09
C SER A 103 -24.69 6.09 -6.66
N ALA A 104 -25.55 7.08 -6.43
CA ALA A 104 -25.59 7.97 -5.28
C ALA A 104 -26.16 7.39 -3.96
N ASN A 105 -25.98 6.09 -3.66
CA ASN A 105 -26.63 5.47 -2.48
C ASN A 105 -25.71 4.92 -1.38
N SER A 106 -24.39 5.16 -1.38
CA SER A 106 -23.56 4.71 -0.24
C SER A 106 -22.40 5.61 0.21
N THR A 107 -22.13 6.77 -0.41
CA THR A 107 -20.84 7.47 -0.20
C THR A 107 -20.91 8.96 0.12
N LYS A 108 -22.04 9.48 0.62
CA LYS A 108 -22.22 10.93 0.85
C LYS A 108 -21.58 11.55 2.10
N ASN A 109 -20.84 10.83 2.96
CA ASN A 109 -20.39 11.38 4.25
C ASN A 109 -18.96 11.02 4.69
N LEU A 110 -17.97 11.08 3.80
CA LEU A 110 -16.57 10.75 4.17
C LEU A 110 -15.51 11.76 3.72
N GLY A 111 -15.92 12.96 3.34
CA GLY A 111 -14.98 14.05 3.07
C GLY A 111 -14.43 14.66 4.36
N LYS A 112 -13.08 14.68 4.46
CA LYS A 112 -12.23 15.43 5.42
C LYS A 112 -11.61 14.66 6.60
N ALA A 113 -11.02 13.48 6.39
CA ALA A 113 -10.11 12.94 7.41
C ALA A 113 -8.86 12.28 6.80
N ASN A 114 -7.70 12.88 7.10
CA ASN A 114 -6.37 12.33 6.85
C ASN A 114 -6.19 11.09 7.77
N ILE A 115 -5.53 10.00 7.33
CA ILE A 115 -5.23 8.86 8.22
C ILE A 115 -4.58 9.30 9.54
N LYS A 116 -3.78 10.37 9.48
CA LYS A 116 -3.17 11.01 10.64
C LYS A 116 -4.21 11.59 11.61
N SER A 117 -5.27 12.23 11.11
CA SER A 117 -6.35 12.76 11.96
C SER A 117 -7.23 11.61 12.47
N ILE A 118 -7.60 10.65 11.62
CA ILE A 118 -8.37 9.47 12.03
C ILE A 118 -7.67 8.69 13.15
N ALA A 119 -6.37 8.39 12.97
CA ALA A 119 -5.59 7.65 13.95
C ALA A 119 -5.46 8.42 15.27
N LYS A 120 -5.21 9.73 15.23
CA LYS A 120 -5.17 10.59 16.43
C LYS A 120 -6.49 10.63 17.18
N ASP A 121 -7.60 10.72 16.45
CA ASP A 121 -8.93 10.92 17.03
C ASP A 121 -9.51 9.62 17.59
N GLN A 122 -9.18 8.47 16.98
CA GLN A 122 -9.83 7.20 17.30
C GLN A 122 -8.98 6.25 18.17
N ILE A 123 -7.65 6.29 18.03
CA ILE A 123 -6.78 5.55 18.95
C ILE A 123 -6.85 6.27 20.29
N LYS A 124 -7.35 5.59 21.32
CA LYS A 124 -7.47 6.18 22.65
C LYS A 124 -6.07 6.30 23.26
N HIS A 125 -5.61 7.53 23.46
CA HIS A 125 -4.35 7.85 24.14
C HIS A 125 -4.56 9.01 25.10
N THR A 126 -3.66 9.15 26.07
CA THR A 126 -3.73 10.18 27.13
C THR A 126 -2.46 10.99 27.29
N SER A 127 -1.37 10.65 26.57
CA SER A 127 -0.07 11.28 26.72
C SER A 127 0.40 11.93 25.41
N PRO A 128 1.03 13.12 25.45
CA PRO A 128 1.60 13.78 24.27
C PRO A 128 2.62 12.92 23.51
N GLU A 129 3.39 12.09 24.22
CA GLU A 129 4.37 11.15 23.65
C GLU A 129 3.67 10.07 22.81
N THR A 130 2.52 9.59 23.28
CA THR A 130 1.70 8.64 22.53
C THR A 130 1.11 9.28 21.28
N ALA A 131 0.68 10.54 21.35
CA ALA A 131 0.22 11.28 20.18
C ALA A 131 1.34 11.43 19.13
N LYS A 132 2.57 11.78 19.55
CA LYS A 132 3.75 11.85 18.67
C LYS A 132 4.06 10.49 18.01
N LEU A 133 3.94 9.39 18.74
CA LEU A 133 4.10 8.04 18.17
C LEU A 133 3.06 7.79 17.06
N ILE A 134 1.79 8.08 17.32
CA ILE A 134 0.71 7.89 16.32
C ILE A 134 0.98 8.74 15.07
N GLU A 135 1.44 9.98 15.25
CA GLU A 135 1.85 10.83 14.13
C GLU A 135 2.98 10.23 13.31
N PHE A 136 4.05 9.80 14.00
CA PHE A 136 5.19 9.16 13.36
C PHE A 136 4.75 7.93 12.55
N LEU A 137 3.91 7.07 13.13
CA LEU A 137 3.42 5.87 12.44
C LEU A 137 2.56 6.21 11.22
N ALA A 138 1.73 7.25 11.30
CA ALA A 138 0.93 7.74 10.17
C ALA A 138 1.79 8.36 9.07
N ASP A 139 2.82 9.12 9.44
CA ASP A 139 3.71 9.76 8.49
C ASP A 139 4.64 8.71 7.84
N VAL A 140 5.21 7.76 8.58
CA VAL A 140 6.02 6.67 8.02
C VAL A 140 5.21 5.79 7.08
N ASN A 141 3.99 5.43 7.45
CA ASN A 141 3.10 4.68 6.58
C ASN A 141 2.83 5.44 5.26
N ARG A 142 2.59 6.77 5.32
CA ARG A 142 2.43 7.61 4.12
C ARG A 142 3.72 7.71 3.30
N HIS A 143 4.86 7.94 3.95
CA HIS A 143 6.14 8.18 3.29
C HIS A 143 6.67 6.92 2.60
N THR A 144 6.66 5.75 3.24
CA THR A 144 7.16 4.53 2.60
C THR A 144 6.35 4.15 1.36
N ILE A 145 5.04 4.37 1.37
CA ILE A 145 4.18 4.14 0.21
C ILE A 145 4.46 5.16 -0.90
N SER A 146 4.63 6.42 -0.55
CA SER A 146 5.02 7.48 -1.49
C SER A 146 6.39 7.17 -2.11
N ASP A 147 7.39 6.86 -1.31
CA ASP A 147 8.77 6.66 -1.76
C ASP A 147 8.93 5.38 -2.59
N ALA A 148 8.31 4.26 -2.17
CA ALA A 148 8.35 3.00 -2.91
C ALA A 148 7.70 3.09 -4.30
N THR A 149 6.82 4.06 -4.51
CA THR A 149 6.17 4.30 -5.80
C THR A 149 6.76 5.46 -6.58
N GLY A 150 7.66 6.24 -5.99
CA GLY A 150 8.26 7.44 -6.60
C GLY A 150 7.35 8.68 -6.56
N GLY A 151 6.68 8.92 -5.43
CA GLY A 151 5.77 10.06 -5.21
C GLY A 151 4.44 9.95 -5.94
N LYS A 152 4.12 8.73 -6.35
CA LYS A 152 3.15 8.43 -7.39
C LYS A 152 1.93 7.74 -6.76
N MET A 153 2.10 6.98 -5.67
CA MET A 153 0.99 6.69 -4.75
C MET A 153 0.69 7.89 -3.86
N THR A 154 -0.52 8.44 -3.97
CA THR A 154 -1.01 9.59 -3.20
C THR A 154 -2.15 9.18 -2.27
N TRP A 155 -2.28 9.83 -1.11
CA TRP A 155 -3.42 9.60 -0.22
C TRP A 155 -4.65 10.35 -0.73
N ASN A 156 -5.73 9.65 -1.04
CA ASN A 156 -7.00 10.28 -1.37
C ASN A 156 -7.70 10.73 -0.08
N VAL A 157 -7.59 12.02 0.22
CA VAL A 157 -8.12 12.68 1.44
C VAL A 157 -9.65 12.53 1.55
N SER A 158 -10.36 12.40 0.43
CA SER A 158 -11.82 12.32 0.38
C SER A 158 -12.36 10.92 0.71
N LYS A 159 -11.54 9.88 0.57
CA LYS A 159 -11.96 8.49 0.80
C LYS A 159 -11.14 7.75 1.86
N GLY A 160 -10.05 8.33 2.35
CA GLY A 160 -9.17 7.68 3.30
C GLY A 160 -8.45 6.47 2.70
N LEU A 161 -8.15 6.52 1.40
CA LEU A 161 -7.56 5.43 0.63
C LEU A 161 -6.21 5.82 0.02
N PHE A 162 -5.24 4.92 0.07
CA PHE A 162 -4.05 5.06 -0.78
C PHE A 162 -4.45 4.85 -2.25
N GLN A 163 -4.05 5.81 -3.06
CA GLN A 163 -4.23 5.84 -4.50
C GLN A 163 -2.86 5.59 -5.12
N THR A 164 -2.73 4.76 -6.14
CA THR A 164 -1.56 4.77 -7.05
C THR A 164 -1.67 5.96 -8.00
N PRO A 165 -0.69 6.24 -8.90
CA PRO A 165 -0.91 7.23 -9.96
C PRO A 165 -2.16 6.94 -10.76
N LEU A 166 -2.60 5.68 -10.68
CA LEU A 166 -3.57 5.02 -11.51
C LEU A 166 -4.94 4.96 -10.84
N GLY A 167 -5.08 5.43 -9.61
CA GLY A 167 -6.33 5.39 -8.87
C GLY A 167 -6.27 4.43 -7.68
N ILE A 168 -7.42 4.19 -7.07
CA ILE A 168 -7.54 3.33 -5.89
C ILE A 168 -7.38 1.86 -6.35
N VAL A 169 -6.37 1.15 -5.82
CA VAL A 169 -6.08 -0.27 -6.12
C VAL A 169 -7.16 -1.19 -5.55
N ALA A 170 -8.08 -1.71 -6.35
CA ALA A 170 -9.18 -2.54 -5.81
C ALA A 170 -8.66 -3.70 -4.92
N PRO A 171 -9.40 -4.11 -3.86
CA PRO A 171 -9.01 -5.25 -3.02
C PRO A 171 -8.77 -6.56 -3.81
N SER A 172 -9.51 -6.76 -4.90
CA SER A 172 -9.28 -7.84 -5.85
C SER A 172 -7.90 -7.77 -6.53
N SER A 173 -7.46 -6.57 -6.92
CA SER A 173 -6.13 -6.34 -7.48
C SER A 173 -5.03 -6.53 -6.45
N VAL A 174 -5.23 -6.11 -5.19
CA VAL A 174 -4.29 -6.42 -4.10
C VAL A 174 -4.19 -7.93 -3.90
N SER A 175 -5.31 -8.64 -3.96
CA SER A 175 -5.37 -10.10 -3.83
C SER A 175 -4.65 -10.79 -4.99
N GLU A 176 -4.86 -10.33 -6.22
CA GLU A 176 -4.12 -10.79 -7.41
C GLU A 176 -2.62 -10.54 -7.27
N ALA A 177 -2.22 -9.34 -6.83
CA ALA A 177 -0.82 -8.98 -6.61
C ALA A 177 -0.15 -9.90 -5.57
N ARG A 178 -0.86 -10.29 -4.50
CA ARG A 178 -0.36 -11.26 -3.51
C ARG A 178 -0.13 -12.62 -4.14
N THR A 179 -1.09 -13.13 -4.92
CA THR A 179 -0.94 -14.40 -5.64
C THR A 179 0.25 -14.37 -6.61
N LEU A 180 0.51 -13.25 -7.27
CA LEU A 180 1.68 -13.12 -8.15
C LEU A 180 2.99 -13.11 -7.36
N LEU A 181 3.04 -12.40 -6.22
CA LEU A 181 4.24 -12.35 -5.37
C LEU A 181 4.63 -13.72 -4.82
N ILE A 182 3.67 -14.62 -4.64
CA ILE A 182 3.89 -16.01 -4.25
C ILE A 182 4.75 -16.73 -5.29
N ASP A 183 4.27 -16.76 -6.54
CA ASP A 183 4.96 -17.44 -7.62
C ASP A 183 6.33 -16.80 -7.90
N ILE A 184 6.40 -15.47 -7.75
CA ILE A 184 7.65 -14.71 -7.84
C ILE A 184 8.63 -15.15 -6.75
N ALA A 185 8.18 -15.30 -5.50
CA ALA A 185 9.02 -15.69 -4.38
C ALA A 185 9.66 -17.07 -4.57
N ASP A 186 8.88 -18.03 -5.07
CA ASP A 186 9.33 -19.39 -5.34
C ASP A 186 10.48 -19.42 -6.35
N GLU A 187 10.38 -18.60 -7.41
CA GLU A 187 11.41 -18.52 -8.44
C GLU A 187 12.61 -17.69 -8.01
N VAL A 188 12.42 -16.65 -7.19
CA VAL A 188 13.51 -15.89 -6.55
C VAL A 188 14.31 -16.79 -5.61
N ALA A 189 13.65 -17.61 -4.80
CA ALA A 189 14.30 -18.58 -3.92
C ALA A 189 15.16 -19.59 -4.71
N LYS A 190 14.70 -20.01 -5.88
CA LYS A 190 15.42 -20.90 -6.81
C LYS A 190 16.45 -20.18 -7.69
N ARG A 191 16.56 -18.85 -7.59
CA ARG A 191 17.42 -18.01 -8.44
C ARG A 191 17.13 -18.16 -9.95
N SER A 192 15.85 -18.28 -10.32
CA SER A 192 15.41 -18.61 -11.69
C SER A 192 14.70 -17.44 -12.41
N TRP A 193 15.43 -16.35 -12.66
CA TRP A 193 14.87 -15.12 -13.27
C TRP A 193 14.58 -15.21 -14.77
N THR A 194 15.05 -16.26 -15.46
CA THR A 194 14.92 -16.40 -16.92
C THR A 194 13.63 -17.08 -17.35
N LYS A 195 12.91 -17.72 -16.43
CA LYS A 195 11.66 -18.42 -16.74
C LYS A 195 10.61 -17.47 -17.29
N ARG A 196 9.97 -17.87 -18.39
CA ARG A 196 8.90 -17.07 -19.03
C ARG A 196 7.77 -16.74 -18.06
N GLN A 197 7.33 -17.72 -17.27
CA GLN A 197 6.24 -17.51 -16.30
C GLN A 197 6.63 -16.49 -15.23
N PHE A 198 7.85 -16.56 -14.71
CA PHE A 198 8.36 -15.59 -13.76
C PHE A 198 8.35 -14.17 -14.32
N LYS A 199 8.86 -13.98 -15.55
CA LYS A 199 8.85 -12.68 -16.22
C LYS A 199 7.42 -12.13 -16.37
N GLN A 200 6.49 -12.96 -16.83
CA GLN A 200 5.08 -12.58 -16.99
C GLN A 200 4.45 -12.20 -15.64
N ASN A 201 4.74 -12.94 -14.58
CA ASN A 201 4.23 -12.66 -13.25
C ASN A 201 4.77 -11.31 -12.71
N VAL A 202 6.06 -11.02 -12.90
CA VAL A 202 6.66 -9.73 -12.51
C VAL A 202 6.07 -8.58 -13.31
N GLU A 203 5.93 -8.72 -14.63
CA GLU A 203 5.32 -7.68 -15.49
C GLU A 203 3.86 -7.40 -15.11
N ARG A 204 3.09 -8.45 -14.82
CA ARG A 204 1.72 -8.34 -14.34
C ARG A 204 1.67 -7.66 -12.97
N PHE A 205 2.55 -8.07 -12.04
CA PHE A 205 2.65 -7.46 -10.73
C PHE A 205 2.99 -5.96 -10.81
N MET A 206 3.98 -5.57 -11.63
CA MET A 206 4.35 -4.17 -11.83
C MET A 206 3.29 -3.34 -12.57
N THR A 207 2.41 -4.00 -13.33
CA THR A 207 1.23 -3.36 -13.91
C THR A 207 0.19 -3.05 -12.83
N ILE A 208 -0.04 -3.97 -11.89
CA ILE A 208 -1.01 -3.79 -10.79
C ILE A 208 -0.49 -2.81 -9.74
N ILE A 209 0.77 -2.96 -9.35
CA ILE A 209 1.47 -2.15 -8.35
C ILE A 209 2.66 -1.46 -9.03
N PRO A 210 2.45 -0.28 -9.62
CA PRO A 210 3.50 0.43 -10.35
C PRO A 210 4.52 1.02 -9.39
N GLN A 211 5.79 0.88 -9.75
CA GLN A 211 6.92 1.21 -8.89
C GLN A 211 7.95 2.06 -9.60
N ASN A 212 8.71 2.83 -8.83
CA ASN A 212 9.87 3.50 -9.35
C ASN A 212 11.07 2.56 -9.36
N VAL A 213 11.36 1.99 -10.53
CA VAL A 213 12.55 1.14 -10.76
C VAL A 213 13.67 1.89 -11.49
N GLY A 214 13.64 3.22 -11.49
CA GLY A 214 14.64 4.05 -12.15
C GLY A 214 14.64 3.94 -13.67
N MET A 215 15.74 4.36 -14.31
CA MET A 215 15.86 4.47 -15.77
C MET A 215 16.07 3.12 -16.47
N ARG A 216 16.65 2.14 -15.76
CA ARG A 216 16.88 0.78 -16.25
C ARG A 216 16.46 -0.21 -15.17
N TRP A 217 15.73 -1.24 -15.57
CA TRP A 217 15.39 -2.34 -14.69
C TRP A 217 15.49 -3.68 -15.42
N THR A 218 15.80 -4.71 -14.65
CA THR A 218 15.73 -6.13 -14.99
C THR A 218 14.92 -6.85 -13.93
N PHE A 219 14.42 -8.04 -14.23
CA PHE A 219 13.67 -8.84 -13.26
C PHE A 219 14.49 -9.13 -11.98
N GLU A 220 15.79 -9.38 -12.13
CA GLU A 220 16.72 -9.57 -11.01
C GLU A 220 16.94 -8.28 -10.21
N SER A 221 16.99 -7.10 -10.85
CA SER A 221 17.14 -5.84 -10.11
C SER A 221 15.90 -5.47 -9.27
N VAL A 222 14.71 -5.90 -9.70
CA VAL A 222 13.45 -5.64 -8.98
C VAL A 222 13.23 -6.67 -7.87
N PHE A 223 13.56 -7.94 -8.15
CA PHE A 223 13.45 -9.03 -7.19
C PHE A 223 14.78 -9.81 -7.03
N PRO A 224 15.81 -9.21 -6.41
CA PRO A 224 17.12 -9.86 -6.25
C PRO A 224 17.12 -11.00 -5.23
N ASP A 225 16.25 -10.91 -4.23
CA ASP A 225 16.21 -11.83 -3.09
C ASP A 225 14.82 -11.85 -2.43
N LEU A 226 14.63 -12.74 -1.45
CA LEU A 226 13.37 -12.82 -0.70
C LEU A 226 13.08 -11.58 0.16
N GLN A 227 14.08 -10.77 0.52
CA GLN A 227 13.84 -9.52 1.25
C GLN A 227 13.12 -8.50 0.36
N SER A 228 13.46 -8.44 -0.92
CA SER A 228 12.75 -7.60 -1.89
C SER A 228 11.27 -7.99 -2.01
N VAL A 229 10.96 -9.29 -2.02
CA VAL A 229 9.57 -9.80 -2.02
C VAL A 229 8.84 -9.40 -0.74
N GLN A 230 9.48 -9.54 0.42
CA GLN A 230 8.90 -9.14 1.70
C GLN A 230 8.58 -7.64 1.76
N LYS A 231 9.45 -6.78 1.19
CA LYS A 231 9.19 -5.35 1.07
C LYS A 231 7.94 -5.07 0.23
N GLN A 232 7.76 -5.80 -0.86
CA GLN A 232 6.55 -5.67 -1.69
C GLN A 232 5.28 -6.10 -0.96
N ASN A 233 5.34 -7.19 -0.20
CA ASN A 233 4.23 -7.60 0.66
C ASN A 233 3.87 -6.53 1.70
N ALA A 234 4.85 -5.88 2.31
CA ALA A 234 4.57 -4.81 3.27
C ALA A 234 3.80 -3.64 2.62
N ILE A 235 4.05 -3.34 1.33
CA ILE A 235 3.27 -2.36 0.56
C ILE A 235 1.83 -2.85 0.37
N LEU A 236 1.63 -4.12 0.02
CA LEU A 236 0.29 -4.72 -0.10
C LEU A 236 -0.47 -4.74 1.23
N ASP A 237 0.22 -5.03 2.34
CA ASP A 237 -0.35 -4.97 3.69
C ASP A 237 -0.82 -3.56 4.04
N ALA A 238 -0.02 -2.55 3.67
CA ALA A 238 -0.36 -1.15 3.89
C ALA A 238 -1.55 -0.70 3.00
N LEU A 239 -1.64 -1.23 1.78
CA LEU A 239 -2.79 -1.04 0.89
C LEU A 239 -4.06 -1.65 1.49
N ASP A 240 -4.03 -2.92 1.91
CA ASP A 240 -5.16 -3.59 2.53
C ASP A 240 -5.63 -2.87 3.81
N ALA A 241 -4.68 -2.45 4.65
CA ALA A 241 -4.97 -1.67 5.86
C ALA A 241 -5.76 -0.40 5.55
N SER A 242 -5.43 0.25 4.44
CA SER A 242 -6.12 1.43 3.94
C SER A 242 -7.53 1.11 3.45
N TYR A 243 -7.74 0.02 2.71
CA TYR A 243 -9.08 -0.41 2.28
C TYR A 243 -10.04 -0.63 3.43
N VAL A 244 -9.62 -1.41 4.41
CA VAL A 244 -10.44 -1.66 5.61
C VAL A 244 -10.76 -0.32 6.30
N SER A 245 -9.91 0.72 6.16
CA SER A 245 -10.09 2.01 6.86
C SER A 245 -11.14 2.88 6.19
N ALA A 246 -11.30 2.73 4.88
CA ALA A 246 -12.33 3.43 4.12
C ALA A 246 -13.69 2.74 4.11
N THR A 247 -13.73 1.40 4.26
CA THR A 247 -14.96 0.61 4.18
C THR A 247 -15.62 0.32 5.53
N ALA A 248 -14.99 0.71 6.65
CA ALA A 248 -15.60 0.63 7.96
C ALA A 248 -16.93 1.42 7.97
N THR A 249 -18.04 0.72 8.15
CA THR A 249 -19.39 1.33 8.11
C THR A 249 -19.65 2.07 9.44
N PRO A 250 -20.20 3.29 9.44
CA PRO A 250 -20.72 3.89 10.66
C PRO A 250 -21.86 3.01 11.17
N VAL A 251 -21.75 2.50 12.40
CA VAL A 251 -22.82 1.74 13.05
C VAL A 251 -24.08 2.61 13.05
N LYS A 252 -25.17 2.10 12.44
CA LYS A 252 -26.47 2.77 12.38
C LYS A 252 -27.05 2.94 13.79
N GLY A 253 -26.77 4.07 14.42
CA GLY A 253 -27.46 4.57 15.61
C GLY A 253 -28.05 5.94 15.30
N LYS A 254 -29.36 6.10 15.51
CA LYS A 254 -30.07 7.38 15.35
C LYS A 254 -29.47 8.44 16.28
N ALA A 255 -28.64 9.35 15.78
CA ALA A 255 -28.36 10.63 16.43
C ALA A 255 -27.71 11.63 15.44
N LYS A 256 -28.18 12.88 15.50
CA LYS A 256 -27.70 14.05 14.75
C LYS A 256 -26.25 14.39 15.10
N THR A 257 -25.32 13.90 14.28
CA THR A 257 -23.96 14.42 13.97
C THR A 257 -23.26 13.27 13.27
N ALA A 258 -22.86 13.43 12.01
CA ALA A 258 -22.15 12.40 11.26
C ALA A 258 -20.77 12.14 11.90
N LYS A 259 -20.70 11.24 12.88
CA LYS A 259 -19.42 10.75 13.42
C LYS A 259 -18.74 9.93 12.33
N ALA A 260 -17.47 10.25 12.05
CA ALA A 260 -16.62 9.48 11.16
C ALA A 260 -16.66 7.98 11.53
N PRO A 261 -16.58 7.06 10.54
CA PRO A 261 -16.63 5.63 10.83
C PRO A 261 -15.50 5.23 11.79
N LYS A 262 -15.82 4.34 12.73
CA LYS A 262 -14.88 3.84 13.74
C LYS A 262 -13.92 2.84 13.08
N VAL A 263 -12.75 3.35 12.69
CA VAL A 263 -11.63 2.64 12.06
C VAL A 263 -10.77 1.95 13.12
N PHE A 264 -10.41 2.63 14.20
CA PHE A 264 -9.57 2.09 15.28
C PHE A 264 -10.38 1.81 16.54
N GLU A 265 -10.25 0.59 17.07
CA GLU A 265 -10.77 0.19 18.39
C GLU A 265 -9.63 -0.10 19.35
N THR A 266 -8.66 0.80 19.36
CA THR A 266 -7.35 0.58 19.98
C THR A 266 -7.11 1.58 21.09
N LYS A 267 -6.53 1.13 22.20
CA LYS A 267 -6.00 2.00 23.25
C LYS A 267 -4.49 1.86 23.31
N LEU A 268 -3.80 2.98 23.24
CA LEU A 268 -2.36 3.09 23.47
C LEU A 268 -2.13 3.88 24.75
N LYS A 269 -1.42 3.29 25.71
CA LYS A 269 -1.02 4.00 26.93
C LYS A 269 0.48 3.93 27.11
N LEU A 270 1.07 5.07 27.41
CA LEU A 270 2.47 5.16 27.80
C LEU A 270 2.69 4.36 29.09
N ILE A 271 3.72 3.52 29.13
CA ILE A 271 4.07 2.80 30.36
C ILE A 271 4.95 3.72 31.20
N GLU A 272 4.36 4.34 32.22
CA GLU A 272 5.04 5.22 33.17
C GLU A 272 5.57 4.47 34.40
N ASN A 273 5.01 3.29 34.71
CA ASN A 273 5.41 2.51 35.88
C ASN A 273 6.87 2.00 35.74
N PRO A 274 7.82 2.47 36.58
CA PRO A 274 9.23 2.11 36.44
C PRO A 274 9.50 0.61 36.59
N ARG A 275 8.69 -0.11 37.37
CA ARG A 275 8.84 -1.56 37.55
C ARG A 275 8.50 -2.32 36.28
N VAL A 276 7.44 -1.91 35.58
CA VAL A 276 7.03 -2.51 34.31
C VAL A 276 8.06 -2.21 33.23
N THR A 277 8.50 -0.95 33.14
CA THR A 277 9.56 -0.55 32.19
C THR A 277 10.86 -1.31 32.44
N LYS A 278 11.26 -1.48 33.70
CA LYS A 278 12.43 -2.29 34.08
C LYS A 278 12.25 -3.75 33.66
N ARG A 279 11.11 -4.38 33.94
CA ARG A 279 10.81 -5.76 33.52
C ARG A 279 10.96 -5.95 32.00
N ILE A 280 10.41 -5.03 31.20
CA ILE A 280 10.51 -5.08 29.74
C ILE A 280 11.96 -4.90 29.28
N LYS A 281 12.69 -3.96 29.88
CA LYS A 281 14.11 -3.71 29.58
C LYS A 281 14.99 -4.90 29.91
N ASP A 282 14.76 -5.53 31.06
CA ASP A 282 15.50 -6.71 31.51
C ASP A 282 15.19 -7.90 30.60
N LYS A 283 13.92 -8.12 30.24
CA LYS A 283 13.54 -9.13 29.24
C LYS A 283 14.21 -8.88 27.90
N PHE A 284 14.14 -7.66 27.38
CA PHE A 284 14.74 -7.27 26.08
C PHE A 284 16.24 -7.57 26.03
N ARG A 285 16.97 -7.33 27.13
CA ARG A 285 18.40 -7.63 27.23
C ARG A 285 18.69 -9.12 27.44
N ALA A 286 17.94 -9.78 28.31
CA ALA A 286 18.13 -11.18 28.64
C ALA A 286 17.88 -12.10 27.45
N THR A 287 16.96 -11.71 26.57
CA THR A 287 16.62 -12.47 25.36
C THR A 287 17.44 -12.05 24.13
N ALA A 288 18.44 -11.18 24.27
CA ALA A 288 19.23 -10.75 23.11
C ALA A 288 20.23 -11.85 22.70
N ASN A 289 20.25 -12.20 21.41
CA ASN A 289 21.25 -13.12 20.85
C ASN A 289 22.55 -12.36 20.56
N ARG A 290 23.64 -12.77 21.22
CA ARG A 290 24.99 -12.18 21.07
C ARG A 290 25.53 -12.23 19.64
N ASN A 291 25.07 -13.17 18.83
CA ASN A 291 25.49 -13.31 17.43
C ASN A 291 24.87 -12.24 16.51
N HIS A 292 23.87 -11.48 16.98
CA HIS A 292 23.21 -10.43 16.20
C HIS A 292 23.85 -9.07 16.54
N TYR A 293 25.10 -8.87 16.11
CA TYR A 293 25.98 -7.76 16.53
C TYR A 293 25.34 -6.36 16.42
N ASP A 294 24.62 -6.07 15.33
CA ASP A 294 23.99 -4.76 15.13
C ASP A 294 22.77 -4.55 16.03
N ALA A 295 21.94 -5.58 16.18
CA ALA A 295 20.76 -5.55 17.03
C ALA A 295 21.10 -5.47 18.53
N ASN A 296 22.27 -5.99 18.94
CA ASN A 296 22.75 -5.89 20.33
C ASN A 296 23.08 -4.45 20.78
N ARG A 297 23.23 -3.51 19.84
CA ARG A 297 23.45 -2.09 20.15
C ARG A 297 22.14 -1.33 20.41
N MET A 298 20.98 -1.94 20.10
CA MET A 298 19.67 -1.32 20.29
C MET A 298 19.36 -1.14 21.78
N LYS A 299 18.70 -0.03 22.11
CA LYS A 299 18.30 0.31 23.48
C LYS A 299 16.80 0.53 23.51
N LEU A 300 16.13 -0.04 24.51
CA LEU A 300 14.73 0.28 24.79
C LEU A 300 14.64 1.77 25.18
N VAL A 301 14.01 2.56 24.31
CA VAL A 301 13.77 3.99 24.52
C VAL A 301 12.49 4.18 25.32
N GLN A 302 11.39 3.61 24.84
CA GLN A 302 10.05 3.80 25.42
C GLN A 302 9.18 2.56 25.19
N ALA A 303 8.17 2.36 26.04
CA ALA A 303 7.22 1.26 25.92
C ALA A 303 5.78 1.76 26.06
N TRP A 304 4.88 1.14 25.30
CA TRP A 304 3.44 1.41 25.33
C TRP A 304 2.70 0.09 25.57
N SER A 305 1.62 0.16 26.35
CA SER A 305 0.64 -0.92 26.41
C SER A 305 -0.38 -0.74 25.29
N VAL A 306 -0.67 -1.82 24.59
CA VAL A 306 -1.62 -1.86 23.46
C VAL A 306 -2.81 -2.73 23.84
N ASP A 307 -4.02 -2.18 23.70
CA ASP A 307 -5.29 -2.90 23.88
C ASP A 307 -6.12 -2.74 22.60
N ILE A 308 -6.24 -3.82 21.82
CA ILE A 308 -7.08 -3.89 20.63
C ILE A 308 -8.36 -4.62 21.05
N GLU A 309 -9.49 -3.92 21.03
CA GLU A 309 -10.74 -4.38 21.66
C GLU A 309 -11.17 -5.79 21.20
N MET A 310 -11.14 -6.05 19.89
CA MET A 310 -11.49 -7.36 19.32
C MET A 310 -10.54 -8.47 19.78
N MET A 311 -9.22 -8.20 19.81
CA MET A 311 -8.22 -9.20 20.21
C MET A 311 -8.33 -9.52 21.71
N THR A 312 -8.57 -8.51 22.54
CA THR A 312 -8.79 -8.68 23.98
C THR A 312 -10.04 -9.56 24.23
N LYS A 313 -11.15 -9.31 23.53
CA LYS A 313 -12.36 -10.14 23.62
C LYS A 313 -12.10 -11.59 23.23
N ASN A 314 -11.44 -11.81 22.08
CA ASN A 314 -11.14 -13.16 21.59
C ASN A 314 -10.18 -13.92 22.52
N PHE A 315 -9.16 -13.25 23.04
CA PHE A 315 -8.23 -13.85 23.99
C PHE A 315 -8.93 -14.21 25.31
N VAL A 316 -9.77 -13.35 25.88
CA VAL A 316 -10.50 -13.67 27.12
C VAL A 316 -11.50 -14.82 26.90
N ALA A 317 -12.20 -14.85 25.77
CA ALA A 317 -13.20 -15.88 25.47
C ALA A 317 -12.60 -17.27 25.24
N VAL A 318 -11.46 -17.33 24.55
CA VAL A 318 -10.83 -18.59 24.10
C VAL A 318 -9.42 -18.75 24.65
N GLY A 319 -8.52 -17.82 24.33
CA GLY A 319 -7.08 -17.94 24.60
C GLY A 319 -6.72 -18.12 26.08
N LYS A 320 -7.40 -17.42 27.00
CA LYS A 320 -7.15 -17.48 28.44
C LYS A 320 -7.47 -18.86 29.05
N LYS A 321 -8.31 -19.65 28.39
CA LYS A 321 -8.67 -21.01 28.82
C LYS A 321 -7.64 -22.05 28.39
N LEU A 322 -6.72 -21.70 27.50
CA LEU A 322 -5.65 -22.57 27.03
C LEU A 322 -4.50 -22.57 28.04
N ASN A 323 -3.82 -23.72 28.18
CA ASN A 323 -2.59 -23.82 28.96
C ASN A 323 -1.40 -23.23 28.16
N ASN A 324 -0.27 -22.96 28.84
CA ASN A 324 1.00 -22.53 28.23
C ASN A 324 0.96 -21.14 27.55
N VAL A 325 0.34 -20.15 28.19
CA VAL A 325 0.36 -18.75 27.74
C VAL A 325 1.73 -18.13 28.04
N ASN A 326 2.48 -17.80 26.98
CA ASN A 326 3.81 -17.21 27.07
C ASN A 326 3.85 -15.85 26.36
N GLU A 327 4.77 -14.98 26.79
CA GLU A 327 5.02 -13.68 26.15
C GLU A 327 6.24 -13.78 25.21
N TYR A 328 6.05 -13.53 23.91
CA TYR A 328 7.12 -13.54 22.91
C TYR A 328 7.29 -12.19 22.19
N TRP A 329 8.38 -12.05 21.44
CA TRP A 329 8.67 -10.89 20.60
C TRP A 329 8.12 -11.08 19.18
N HIS A 330 7.68 -9.99 18.56
CA HIS A 330 7.32 -9.91 17.16
C HIS A 330 7.88 -8.61 16.58
N GLY A 331 8.83 -8.73 15.63
CA GLY A 331 9.38 -7.59 14.90
C GLY A 331 8.59 -7.31 13.64
N THR A 332 8.32 -6.05 13.35
CA THR A 332 7.64 -5.62 12.11
C THR A 332 8.13 -4.24 11.68
N ASN A 333 7.97 -3.91 10.40
CA ASN A 333 8.28 -2.56 9.92
C ASN A 333 7.27 -1.55 10.52
N ALA A 334 7.74 -0.35 10.86
CA ALA A 334 6.92 0.74 11.38
C ALA A 334 5.70 1.06 10.48
N THR A 335 5.83 0.86 9.16
CA THR A 335 4.74 1.00 8.19
C THR A 335 3.53 0.12 8.47
N ASN A 336 3.76 -1.06 9.06
CA ASN A 336 2.73 -2.07 9.26
C ASN A 336 2.00 -1.89 10.59
N VAL A 337 2.58 -1.11 11.51
CA VAL A 337 2.07 -0.98 12.88
C VAL A 337 0.67 -0.38 12.91
N LEU A 338 0.34 0.60 12.05
CA LEU A 338 -1.04 1.14 12.00
C LEU A 338 -2.06 0.07 11.58
N SER A 339 -1.72 -0.79 10.62
CA SER A 339 -2.58 -1.92 10.24
C SER A 339 -2.79 -2.86 11.43
N ILE A 340 -1.70 -3.23 12.10
CA ILE A 340 -1.74 -4.13 13.26
C ILE A 340 -2.56 -3.52 14.41
N LEU A 341 -2.39 -2.23 14.71
CA LEU A 341 -3.15 -1.56 15.76
C LEU A 341 -4.65 -1.63 15.49
N LYS A 342 -5.05 -1.65 14.22
CA LYS A 342 -6.45 -1.66 13.82
C LYS A 342 -7.10 -3.04 13.96
N VAL A 343 -6.52 -4.05 13.31
CA VAL A 343 -7.14 -5.38 13.15
C VAL A 343 -6.42 -6.49 13.92
N GLY A 344 -5.27 -6.18 14.53
CA GLY A 344 -4.35 -7.16 15.11
C GLY A 344 -3.41 -7.76 14.09
N LEU A 345 -2.69 -8.81 14.49
CA LEU A 345 -1.82 -9.57 13.60
C LEU A 345 -2.67 -10.45 12.69
N VAL A 346 -2.41 -10.37 11.38
CA VAL A 346 -3.16 -11.11 10.35
C VAL A 346 -2.29 -12.25 9.83
N ILE A 347 -2.91 -13.41 9.59
CA ILE A 347 -2.26 -14.52 8.87
C ILE A 347 -2.58 -14.32 7.38
N PRO A 348 -1.61 -13.98 6.53
CA PRO A 348 -1.85 -13.90 5.10
C PRO A 348 -2.26 -15.26 4.52
N PRO A 349 -3.02 -15.31 3.41
CA PRO A 349 -3.50 -16.57 2.81
C PRO A 349 -2.40 -17.60 2.49
N ALA A 350 -2.82 -18.86 2.34
CA ALA A 350 -1.99 -20.08 2.42
C ALA A 350 -0.91 -20.26 1.35
N SER A 351 -0.99 -19.53 0.25
CA SER A 351 -0.11 -19.77 -0.90
C SER A 351 1.31 -19.19 -0.72
N SER A 352 1.72 -18.67 0.45
CA SER A 352 2.85 -17.71 0.56
C SER A 352 4.06 -18.09 1.44
N PRO A 353 4.65 -19.30 1.36
CA PRO A 353 5.75 -19.70 2.24
C PRO A 353 7.01 -18.83 2.06
N HIS A 354 7.49 -18.65 0.82
CA HIS A 354 8.70 -17.86 0.55
C HIS A 354 8.46 -16.35 0.56
N CYS A 355 7.26 -15.95 0.18
CA CYS A 355 6.86 -14.56 -0.01
C CYS A 355 6.77 -13.79 1.34
N THR A 356 6.56 -14.49 2.46
CA THR A 356 6.53 -13.90 3.82
C THR A 356 7.66 -14.38 4.74
N GLY A 357 8.63 -15.16 4.24
CA GLY A 357 9.70 -15.73 5.07
C GLY A 357 9.22 -16.78 6.08
N ARG A 358 8.12 -17.48 5.78
CA ARG A 358 7.56 -18.54 6.63
C ARG A 358 8.47 -19.75 6.64
N MET A 359 8.84 -20.19 7.83
CA MET A 359 9.58 -21.44 8.02
C MET A 359 8.66 -22.66 8.22
N TRP A 360 7.42 -22.46 8.70
CA TRP A 360 6.51 -23.55 9.12
C TRP A 360 5.07 -23.36 8.62
N GLY A 361 4.88 -22.70 7.48
CA GLY A 361 3.56 -22.49 6.88
C GLY A 361 2.76 -21.34 7.51
N ASP A 362 1.45 -21.44 7.45
CA ASP A 362 0.55 -20.34 7.85
C ASP A 362 0.54 -20.14 9.36
N GLY A 363 0.93 -18.94 9.78
CA GLY A 363 0.91 -18.62 11.19
C GLY A 363 1.40 -17.23 11.49
N LEU A 364 1.20 -16.85 12.74
CA LEU A 364 1.85 -15.71 13.36
C LEU A 364 3.18 -16.16 13.93
N TYR A 365 4.25 -15.49 13.53
CA TYR A 365 5.61 -15.86 13.91
C TYR A 365 6.08 -15.00 15.06
N PHE A 366 6.56 -15.65 16.10
CA PHE A 366 7.09 -15.02 17.29
C PHE A 366 8.46 -15.57 17.65
N ALA A 367 9.28 -14.76 18.31
CA ALA A 367 10.61 -15.14 18.74
C ALA A 367 10.75 -15.04 20.27
N PRO A 368 11.41 -16.00 20.92
CA PRO A 368 11.84 -15.82 22.30
C PRO A 368 12.98 -14.79 22.39
N SER A 369 13.77 -14.64 21.32
CA SER A 369 14.86 -13.67 21.22
C SER A 369 14.36 -12.30 20.78
N SER A 370 14.87 -11.23 21.39
CA SER A 370 14.53 -9.84 21.05
C SER A 370 15.25 -9.31 19.80
N THR A 371 16.36 -9.96 19.42
CA THR A 371 17.21 -9.50 18.31
C THR A 371 17.02 -10.30 17.03
N LYS A 372 16.15 -11.32 17.02
CA LYS A 372 15.81 -12.14 15.86
C LYS A 372 14.81 -11.40 14.99
#